data_AF-A0A928ASV4-F1
#
_entry.id   AF-A0A928ASV4-F1
#
_cell.length_a   1.000
_cell.length_b   1.000
_cell.length_c   1.000
_cell.angle_alpha   90.00
_cell.angle_beta   90.00
_cell.angle_gamma   90.00
#
_symmetry.space_group_name_H-M   'P 1'
#
loop_
_entity.id
_entity.type
_entity.pdbx_description
1 polymer ?
#
loop_
_entity_poly.entity_id
_entity_poly.type
_entity_poly.pdbx_seq_one_letter_code
_entity_poly.pdbx_strand_id
1 'polypeptide(L)'
;MDTSITYKIFDNDKEIAFMTFPVLPNTIGQFTGLHDKNGKEIYEGDIVSFTADKESKNWVRPIKWLGAGFTFGDIFPLNYPSGCYEIVGNIHDDPELLSTNH
;
A
#
# COMPACT_ATOMS: atom_id res chain seq x y z
N MET A 1 4.50 15.51 16.32
CA MET A 1 4.63 16.17 15.01
C MET A 1 3.27 16.07 14.37
N ASP A 2 2.63 17.20 14.09
CA ASP A 2 1.33 17.22 13.43
C ASP A 2 1.58 17.19 11.93
N THR A 3 1.13 16.12 11.26
CA THR A 3 1.21 16.02 9.81
C THR A 3 -0.17 16.26 9.22
N SER A 4 -0.22 16.90 8.06
CA SER A 4 -1.47 17.22 7.38
C SER A 4 -1.31 17.12 5.87
N ILE A 5 -2.36 16.71 5.18
CA ILE A 5 -2.42 16.74 3.72
C ILE A 5 -3.18 17.99 3.30
N THR A 6 -2.61 18.75 2.37
CA THR A 6 -3.24 19.95 1.80
C THR A 6 -3.66 19.69 0.36
N TYR A 7 -4.95 19.83 0.09
CA TYR A 7 -5.52 19.75 -1.25
C TYR A 7 -5.68 21.15 -1.81
N LYS A 8 -5.23 21.37 -3.04
CA LYS A 8 -5.48 22.58 -3.81
C LYS A 8 -6.70 22.38 -4.68
N ILE A 9 -7.64 23.32 -4.65
CA ILE A 9 -8.88 23.30 -5.42
C ILE A 9 -8.74 24.29 -6.55
N PHE A 10 -8.96 23.82 -7.78
CA PHE A 10 -8.88 24.61 -8.99
C PHE A 10 -10.24 24.75 -9.66
N ASP A 11 -10.54 25.95 -10.17
CA ASP A 11 -11.63 26.21 -11.10
C ASP A 11 -11.04 26.87 -12.36
N ASN A 12 -11.23 26.23 -13.52
CA ASN A 12 -10.64 26.66 -14.79
C ASN A 12 -9.15 27.01 -14.69
N ASP A 13 -8.35 26.07 -14.15
CA ASP A 13 -6.90 26.18 -13.90
C ASP A 13 -6.47 27.29 -12.92
N LYS A 14 -7.42 27.98 -12.29
CA LYS A 14 -7.13 28.94 -11.22
C LYS A 14 -7.31 28.27 -9.86
N GLU A 15 -6.29 28.33 -9.02
CA GLU A 15 -6.40 27.92 -7.62
C GLU A 15 -7.38 28.86 -6.91
N ILE A 16 -8.52 28.34 -6.46
CA ILE A 16 -9.58 29.11 -5.79
C ILE A 16 -9.63 28.88 -4.29
N ALA A 17 -9.09 27.76 -3.81
CA ALA A 17 -9.06 27.41 -2.40
C ALA A 17 -8.02 26.33 -2.12
N PHE A 18 -7.68 26.17 -0.84
CA PHE A 18 -6.96 25.00 -0.33
C PHE A 18 -7.65 24.46 0.92
N MET A 19 -7.64 23.15 1.10
CA MET A 19 -8.16 22.46 2.29
C MET A 19 -7.05 21.66 2.94
N THR A 20 -6.96 21.68 4.27
CA THR A 20 -5.95 20.93 5.02
C THR A 20 -6.63 19.98 5.99
N PHE A 21 -6.23 18.71 5.98
CA PHE A 21 -6.75 17.69 6.86
C PHE A 21 -5.62 17.12 7.72
N PRO A 22 -5.77 17.06 9.05
CA PRO A 22 -4.79 16.40 9.90
C PRO A 22 -4.78 14.91 9.58
N VAL A 23 -3.59 14.32 9.53
CA VAL A 23 -3.37 12.89 9.36
C VAL A 23 -2.36 12.41 10.37
N LEU A 24 -2.46 11.12 10.73
CA LEU A 24 -1.42 10.52 11.53
C LEU A 24 -0.16 10.39 10.66
N PRO A 25 1.01 10.89 11.09
CA PRO A 25 2.22 10.86 10.25
C PRO A 25 2.61 9.46 9.78
N ASN A 26 2.31 8.44 10.59
CA ASN A 26 2.61 7.04 10.31
C ASN A 26 1.63 6.34 9.36
N THR A 27 0.53 7.00 8.94
CA THR A 27 -0.45 6.45 8.00
C THR A 27 -0.27 6.97 6.57
N ILE A 28 0.82 7.72 6.32
CA ILE A 28 1.16 8.20 4.98
C ILE A 28 1.97 7.10 4.29
N GLY A 29 1.42 6.53 3.22
CA GLY A 29 2.07 5.53 2.40
C GLY A 29 2.46 6.06 1.02
N GLN A 30 3.58 5.56 0.49
CA GLN A 30 4.00 5.85 -0.88
C GLN A 30 3.33 4.88 -1.87
N PHE A 31 2.84 5.40 -3.00
CA PHE A 31 2.39 4.55 -4.11
C PHE A 31 3.56 3.80 -4.73
N THR A 32 3.41 2.49 -4.93
CA THR A 32 4.49 1.66 -5.48
C THR A 32 4.69 1.79 -6.99
N GLY A 33 3.73 2.38 -7.71
CA GLY A 33 3.70 2.37 -9.18
C GLY A 33 3.06 1.10 -9.76
N LEU A 34 2.63 0.16 -8.92
CA LEU A 34 2.06 -1.12 -9.33
C LEU A 34 0.59 -1.23 -8.90
N HIS A 35 -0.15 -2.05 -9.64
CA HIS A 35 -1.53 -2.38 -9.33
C HIS A 35 -1.64 -3.87 -8.98
N ASP A 36 -2.61 -4.22 -8.15
CA ASP A 36 -2.96 -5.60 -7.87
C ASP A 36 -3.75 -6.23 -9.04
N LYS A 37 -4.13 -7.51 -8.91
CA LYS A 37 -4.90 -8.24 -9.92
C LYS A 37 -6.28 -7.64 -10.23
N ASN A 38 -6.82 -6.83 -9.33
CA ASN A 38 -8.12 -6.16 -9.46
C ASN A 38 -7.97 -4.72 -10.00
N GLY A 39 -6.74 -4.29 -10.32
CA GLY A 39 -6.46 -2.95 -10.81
C GLY A 39 -6.43 -1.89 -9.71
N LYS A 40 -6.33 -2.28 -8.44
CA LYS A 40 -6.17 -1.34 -7.32
C LYS A 40 -4.69 -1.01 -7.16
N GLU A 41 -4.37 0.27 -7.00
CA GLU A 41 -3.02 0.75 -6.70
C GLU A 41 -2.49 0.16 -5.39
N ILE A 42 -1.25 -0.34 -5.40
CA ILE A 42 -0.57 -0.89 -4.22
C ILE A 42 0.27 0.21 -3.58
N TYR A 43 0.10 0.43 -2.29
CA TYR A 43 0.83 1.41 -1.48
C TYR A 43 1.72 0.73 -0.42
N GLU A 44 2.69 1.49 0.10
CA GLU A 44 3.40 1.10 1.32
C GLU A 44 2.40 0.86 2.47
N GLY A 45 2.58 -0.25 3.19
CA GLY A 45 1.69 -0.66 4.26
C GLY A 45 0.47 -1.47 3.81
N ASP A 46 0.22 -1.62 2.51
CA ASP A 46 -0.79 -2.57 2.04
C ASP A 46 -0.36 -4.00 2.39
N ILE A 47 -1.30 -4.79 2.89
CA ILE A 47 -1.14 -6.22 3.12
C ILE A 47 -1.62 -6.93 1.86
N VAL A 48 -0.69 -7.63 1.23
CA VAL A 48 -0.90 -8.31 -0.04
C VAL A 48 -0.89 -9.81 0.19
N SER A 49 -1.79 -10.52 -0.49
CA SER A 49 -1.73 -11.95 -0.69
C SER A 49 -0.99 -12.25 -1.98
N PHE A 50 0.02 -13.12 -1.91
CA PHE A 50 0.77 -13.63 -3.06
C PHE A 50 0.51 -15.12 -3.24
N THR A 51 0.18 -15.50 -4.47
CA THR A 51 -0.08 -16.89 -4.87
C THR A 51 0.79 -17.22 -6.09
N ALA A 52 1.76 -18.11 -5.92
CA ALA A 52 2.58 -18.61 -7.03
C ALA A 52 1.78 -19.59 -7.91
N ASP A 53 0.99 -20.49 -7.30
CA ASP A 53 0.13 -21.46 -7.97
C ASP A 53 -1.20 -21.63 -7.22
N LYS A 54 -2.27 -22.03 -7.91
CA LYS A 54 -3.63 -22.20 -7.33
C LYS A 54 -3.72 -23.16 -6.13
N GLU A 55 -2.73 -24.04 -5.95
CA GLU A 55 -2.67 -25.05 -4.89
C GLU A 55 -1.65 -24.70 -3.78
N SER A 56 -0.93 -23.59 -3.92
CA SER A 56 0.10 -23.17 -2.97
C SER A 56 -0.51 -22.46 -1.76
N LYS A 57 0.17 -22.53 -0.60
CA LYS A 57 -0.15 -21.67 0.53
C LYS A 57 0.01 -20.22 0.10
N ASN A 58 -1.05 -19.43 0.29
CA ASN A 58 -1.00 -17.98 0.08
C ASN A 58 -0.10 -17.36 1.14
N TRP A 59 0.84 -16.55 0.69
CA TRP A 59 1.67 -15.75 1.58
C TRP A 59 0.95 -14.42 1.77
N VAL A 60 0.75 -14.01 3.01
CA VAL A 60 0.14 -12.71 3.34
C VAL A 60 1.17 -11.88 4.09
N ARG A 61 1.60 -10.77 3.49
CA ARG A 61 2.65 -9.90 4.04
C ARG A 61 2.40 -8.43 3.67
N PRO A 62 2.86 -7.49 4.49
CA PRO A 62 2.78 -6.08 4.17
C PRO A 62 3.85 -5.69 3.14
N ILE A 63 3.54 -4.67 2.35
CA ILE A 63 4.46 -4.00 1.46
C ILE A 63 5.30 -3.00 2.24
N LYS A 64 6.63 -3.06 2.07
CA LYS A 64 7.58 -2.20 2.77
C LYS A 64 8.61 -1.60 1.82
N TRP A 65 9.06 -0.39 2.11
CA TRP A 65 10.27 0.17 1.51
C TRP A 65 11.52 -0.35 2.25
N LEU A 66 12.36 -1.13 1.58
CA LEU A 66 13.60 -1.65 2.16
C LEU A 66 14.78 -1.42 1.21
N GLY A 67 15.81 -0.74 1.71
CA GLY A 67 16.99 -0.37 0.93
C GLY A 67 16.64 0.63 -0.19
N ALA A 68 16.43 0.11 -1.40
CA ALA A 68 16.23 0.90 -2.61
C ALA A 68 14.97 0.52 -3.40
N GLY A 69 14.02 -0.20 -2.79
CA GLY A 69 12.77 -0.55 -3.47
C GLY A 69 11.70 -1.14 -2.56
N PHE A 70 10.52 -1.33 -3.14
CA PHE A 70 9.40 -1.99 -2.48
C PHE A 70 9.59 -3.50 -2.42
N THR A 71 9.16 -4.06 -1.29
CA THR A 71 9.29 -5.48 -0.97
C THR A 71 7.99 -6.02 -0.43
N PHE A 72 7.71 -7.27 -0.76
CA PHE A 72 6.71 -8.11 -0.13
C PHE A 72 7.32 -8.78 1.10
N GLY A 73 6.91 -8.35 2.29
CA GLY A 73 7.57 -8.73 3.54
C GLY A 73 9.01 -8.21 3.61
N ASP A 74 9.93 -9.00 4.17
CA ASP A 74 11.32 -8.56 4.40
C ASP A 74 12.32 -9.17 3.40
N ILE A 75 11.86 -9.96 2.42
CA ILE A 75 12.72 -10.86 1.66
C ILE A 75 12.51 -10.73 0.15
N PHE A 76 11.28 -10.47 -0.31
CA PHE A 76 10.96 -10.56 -1.74
C PHE A 76 10.78 -9.18 -2.36
N PRO A 77 11.51 -8.81 -3.42
CA PRO A 77 11.22 -7.58 -4.15
C PRO A 77 9.82 -7.62 -4.77
N LEU A 78 9.17 -6.46 -4.82
CA LEU A 78 7.86 -6.30 -5.46
C LEU A 78 8.04 -6.19 -6.99
N ASN A 79 8.35 -7.30 -7.65
CA ASN A 79 8.69 -7.32 -9.08
C ASN A 79 8.00 -8.43 -9.89
N TYR A 80 7.07 -9.17 -9.30
CA TYR A 80 6.25 -10.13 -10.04
C TYR A 80 5.12 -9.41 -10.80
N PRO A 81 4.51 -10.04 -11.82
CA PRO A 81 3.35 -9.48 -12.50
C PRO A 81 2.21 -9.13 -11.52
N SER A 82 1.49 -8.05 -11.81
CA SER A 82 0.34 -7.58 -11.01
C SER A 82 -0.70 -8.66 -10.72
N GLY A 83 -0.91 -9.58 -11.66
CA GLY A 83 -1.85 -10.70 -11.52
C GLY A 83 -1.51 -11.69 -10.39
N CYS A 84 -0.31 -11.64 -9.83
CA CYS A 84 0.12 -12.49 -8.72
C CYS A 84 -0.19 -11.89 -7.34
N TYR A 85 -0.63 -10.62 -7.29
CA TYR A 85 -0.85 -9.87 -6.06
C TYR A 85 -2.33 -9.51 -5.89
N GLU A 86 -2.83 -9.65 -4.68
CA GLU A 86 -4.15 -9.18 -4.28
C GLU A 86 -4.03 -8.42 -2.97
N ILE A 87 -4.50 -7.17 -2.95
CA ILE A 87 -4.58 -6.42 -1.68
C ILE A 87 -5.71 -7.04 -0.84
N VAL A 88 -5.39 -7.44 0.38
CA VAL A 88 -6.34 -8.05 1.33
C VAL A 88 -6.60 -7.18 2.57
N GLY A 89 -5.79 -6.14 2.78
CA GLY A 89 -5.95 -5.20 3.89
C GLY A 89 -4.78 -4.22 3.95
N ASN A 90 -4.62 -3.49 5.05
CA ASN A 90 -3.45 -2.66 5.33
C ASN A 90 -3.01 -2.74 6.80
N ILE A 91 -1.78 -2.32 7.11
CA ILE A 91 -1.21 -2.43 8.46
C ILE A 91 -1.86 -1.54 9.53
N HIS A 92 -2.66 -0.54 9.14
CA HIS A 92 -3.31 0.39 10.06
C HIS A 92 -4.72 -0.08 10.42
N ASP A 93 -5.47 -0.54 9.44
CA ASP A 93 -6.87 -0.93 9.62
C ASP A 93 -7.04 -2.44 9.90
N ASP A 94 -6.14 -3.28 9.37
CA ASP A 94 -6.24 -4.76 9.43
C ASP A 94 -4.99 -5.43 10.07
N PRO A 95 -4.50 -4.96 11.24
CA PRO A 95 -3.28 -5.50 11.85
C PRO A 95 -3.34 -6.99 12.18
N GLU A 96 -4.54 -7.54 12.39
CA GLU A 96 -4.77 -8.97 12.67
C GLU A 96 -4.40 -9.88 11.49
N LEU A 97 -4.39 -9.37 10.25
CA LEU A 97 -3.99 -10.16 9.08
C LEU A 97 -2.51 -10.58 9.12
N LEU A 98 -1.69 -9.86 9.89
CA LEU A 98 -0.28 -10.19 10.12
C LEU A 98 -0.07 -11.26 11.21
N SER A 99 -1.11 -11.58 11.98
CA SER A 99 -1.03 -12.47 13.14
C SER A 99 -1.23 -13.95 12.83
N THR A 100 -1.23 -14.35 11.54
CA THR A 100 -1.40 -15.75 11.17
C THR A 100 -0.19 -16.59 11.61
N ASN A 101 -0.45 -17.40 12.63
CA ASN A 101 0.45 -18.25 13.40
C ASN A 101 1.45 -19.10 12.58
N HIS A 102 2.61 -19.31 13.23
CA HIS A 102 3.72 -20.22 12.96
C HIS A 102 3.41 -21.52 12.18
#